data_AF-A0A1G2TP96-F1
#
_entry.id   AF-A0A1G2TP96-F1
#
_cell.length_a   1.000
_cell.length_b   1.000
_cell.length_c   1.000
_cell.angle_alpha   90.00
_cell.angle_beta   90.00
_cell.angle_gamma   90.00
#
_symmetry.space_group_name_H-M   'P 1'
#
loop_
_entity.id
_entity.type
_entity.pdbx_description
1 polymer ?
#
loop_
_entity_poly.entity_id
_entity_poly.type
_entity_poly.pdbx_seq_one_letter_code
_entity_poly.pdbx_strand_id
1 'polypeptide(L)'
;MKKNIVQDVIPPKRSIRDIELPSRSRRLQVEVEPPDTDILEIESTDYIEDKKPPKKGSSRKMSAPTTQFTYDYDKPKHSSRKGLYTAIFLFVLAALFGISALFKSAEIRVTPRLETKFLDETFTAKRDAMSVNLSFQIVTNTKDIEKTVEATALQKVEKKAQGKVVIYNNYSTKPQRLDIDTRLETKEGLIFKTANALVVPGNYTKDGKTVAGSVEVTAIAAAPGDKFNVGLKDFTIFGFKGDPRYTKIYARSKTSMLGGFSGMQKVVTLEVLNEVDKELEESLRNLLAKDITSQIPENFILYEGGLSHNFEPTVESNGPSGNVILKKKATTYAIIFDKATLSRAILAKISPDITDSAVKINNLGTLLFSYKPEAAFDQKTSTTVSFTLTGKPNIVWIFDENKLKSELLGLSKKNAREIIAKYDVIKEAMIKIWPFWIQTLPNNSKKVKLINTLAQ
;
A
#
# COMPACT_ATOMS: atom_id res chain seq x y z
N MET A 1 2.92 -52.70 -11.03
CA MET A 1 2.24 -51.39 -10.92
C MET A 1 2.85 -50.45 -11.96
N LYS A 2 1.99 -49.74 -12.70
CA LYS A 2 2.29 -48.98 -13.92
C LYS A 2 3.24 -47.79 -13.65
N LYS A 3 4.26 -47.63 -14.50
CA LYS A 3 5.10 -46.42 -14.61
C LYS A 3 4.30 -45.35 -15.36
N ASN A 4 4.06 -44.20 -14.74
CA ASN A 4 3.59 -43.00 -15.43
C ASN A 4 4.81 -42.21 -15.91
N ILE A 5 5.05 -42.25 -17.23
CA ILE A 5 5.99 -41.37 -17.93
C ILE A 5 5.18 -40.10 -18.27
N VAL A 6 5.54 -38.98 -17.68
CA VAL A 6 5.01 -37.66 -18.10
C VAL A 6 5.92 -37.16 -19.22
N GLN A 7 5.33 -36.98 -20.39
CA GLN A 7 5.98 -36.52 -21.61
C GLN A 7 5.95 -34.99 -21.63
N ASP A 8 7.13 -34.37 -21.62
CA ASP A 8 7.29 -32.91 -21.68
C ASP A 8 7.08 -32.44 -23.14
N VAL A 9 6.12 -31.55 -23.36
CA VAL A 9 5.84 -30.98 -24.70
C VAL A 9 6.49 -29.60 -24.77
N ILE A 10 7.64 -29.54 -25.43
CA ILE A 10 8.37 -28.31 -25.72
C ILE A 10 7.72 -27.62 -26.94
N PRO A 11 7.24 -26.37 -26.86
CA PRO A 11 6.78 -25.63 -28.03
C PRO A 11 7.96 -25.16 -28.89
N PRO A 12 7.82 -25.11 -30.24
CA PRO A 12 8.93 -24.78 -31.13
C PRO A 12 9.33 -23.30 -31.03
N LYS A 13 10.64 -23.04 -30.92
CA LYS A 13 11.25 -21.72 -31.06
C LYS A 13 10.96 -21.14 -32.45
N ARG A 14 10.22 -20.03 -32.51
CA ARG A 14 10.14 -19.21 -33.74
C ARG A 14 11.30 -18.22 -33.78
N SER A 15 12.07 -18.29 -34.86
CA SER A 15 13.14 -17.36 -35.24
C SER A 15 12.55 -15.99 -35.62
N ILE A 16 13.13 -14.90 -35.12
CA ILE A 16 12.75 -13.50 -35.45
C ILE A 16 13.58 -13.01 -36.65
N ARG A 17 13.70 -13.83 -37.69
CA ARG A 17 14.26 -13.37 -38.98
C ARG A 17 13.28 -13.78 -40.07
N ASP A 18 12.92 -12.78 -40.86
CA ASP A 18 12.06 -12.80 -42.04
C ASP A 18 10.56 -12.52 -41.78
N ILE A 19 10.27 -11.24 -41.50
CA ILE A 19 8.99 -10.62 -41.83
C ILE A 19 9.28 -9.46 -42.78
N GLU A 20 8.84 -9.59 -44.03
CA GLU A 20 8.88 -8.52 -45.03
C GLU A 20 7.89 -7.41 -44.68
N LEU A 21 8.37 -6.17 -44.60
CA LEU A 21 7.56 -4.97 -44.41
C LEU A 21 7.07 -4.47 -45.79
N PRO A 22 5.77 -4.20 -46.00
CA PRO A 22 5.33 -3.49 -47.18
C PRO A 22 5.77 -2.02 -47.12
N SER A 23 6.48 -1.62 -48.15
CA SER A 23 6.96 -0.26 -48.41
C SER A 23 5.79 0.72 -48.58
N ARG A 24 5.71 1.75 -47.72
CA ARG A 24 4.77 2.86 -47.88
C ARG A 24 5.51 4.14 -48.23
N SER A 25 5.15 4.67 -49.39
CA SER A 25 5.69 5.83 -50.07
C SER A 25 5.41 7.17 -49.37
N ARG A 26 6.47 7.98 -49.28
CA ARG A 26 6.57 9.45 -49.44
C ARG A 26 5.43 10.38 -48.99
N ARG A 27 5.80 11.21 -47.99
CA ARG A 27 5.92 12.69 -48.01
C ARG A 27 4.64 13.50 -48.26
N LEU A 28 4.27 14.30 -47.25
CA LEU A 28 3.93 15.73 -47.38
C LEU A 28 4.02 16.38 -46.00
N GLN A 29 5.01 17.25 -45.82
CA GLN A 29 5.04 18.28 -44.78
C GLN A 29 4.05 19.37 -45.19
N VAL A 30 3.24 19.84 -44.24
CA VAL A 30 2.53 21.12 -44.38
C VAL A 30 2.79 21.91 -43.11
N GLU A 31 3.59 22.96 -43.31
CA GLU A 31 3.79 24.13 -42.46
C GLU A 31 2.45 24.86 -42.30
N VAL A 32 2.14 25.37 -41.11
CA VAL A 32 0.95 26.21 -40.86
C VAL A 32 1.43 27.60 -40.47
N GLU A 33 1.15 28.58 -41.33
CA GLU A 33 1.08 30.01 -40.99
C GLU A 33 -0.36 30.51 -41.26
N PRO A 34 -0.85 31.51 -40.50
CA PRO A 34 -2.25 31.93 -40.52
C PRO A 34 -2.49 33.08 -41.52
N PRO A 35 -3.76 33.37 -41.86
CA PRO A 35 -4.12 34.74 -42.17
C PRO A 35 -5.28 35.26 -41.31
N ASP A 36 -5.12 36.54 -41.00
CA ASP A 36 -6.08 37.50 -40.47
C ASP A 36 -7.45 37.47 -41.16
N THR A 37 -8.48 37.87 -40.43
CA THR A 37 -9.60 38.58 -41.07
C THR A 37 -10.23 39.58 -40.10
N ASP A 38 -9.98 40.85 -40.38
CA ASP A 38 -10.70 42.00 -39.85
C ASP A 38 -12.10 42.15 -40.50
N ILE A 39 -13.09 42.40 -39.64
CA ILE A 39 -14.14 43.44 -39.66
C ILE A 39 -14.82 43.83 -41.01
N LEU A 40 -16.17 43.83 -41.04
CA LEU A 40 -17.07 44.97 -41.37
C LEU A 40 -18.57 44.57 -41.50
N GLU A 41 -19.32 44.88 -40.43
CA GLU A 41 -20.55 45.68 -40.30
C GLU A 41 -21.58 45.95 -41.46
N ILE A 42 -22.87 46.05 -41.05
CA ILE A 42 -24.06 46.78 -41.64
C ILE A 42 -24.85 46.03 -42.75
N GLU A 43 -26.20 46.05 -42.92
CA GLU A 43 -27.44 46.36 -42.18
C GLU A 43 -28.64 46.22 -43.18
N SER A 44 -29.87 46.02 -42.69
CA SER A 44 -31.20 46.40 -43.26
C SER A 44 -31.79 45.69 -44.50
N THR A 45 -32.99 45.06 -44.35
CA THR A 45 -34.37 45.43 -44.86
C THR A 45 -34.62 45.03 -46.34
N ASP A 46 -35.80 44.83 -46.92
CA ASP A 46 -37.22 44.73 -46.54
C ASP A 46 -37.96 44.00 -47.69
N TYR A 47 -39.21 43.60 -47.45
CA TYR A 47 -40.27 43.08 -48.34
C TYR A 47 -40.22 43.37 -49.86
N ILE A 48 -40.66 42.40 -50.69
CA ILE A 48 -41.56 42.66 -51.85
C ILE A 48 -42.56 41.50 -52.08
N GLU A 49 -43.78 41.95 -52.40
CA GLU A 49 -45.07 41.35 -52.77
C GLU A 49 -45.12 40.69 -54.16
N ASP A 50 -45.79 39.53 -54.30
CA ASP A 50 -45.98 38.84 -55.59
C ASP A 50 -47.41 38.96 -56.15
N LYS A 51 -47.51 39.52 -57.35
CA LYS A 51 -48.72 39.68 -58.17
C LYS A 51 -48.86 38.56 -59.22
N LYS A 52 -50.10 38.11 -59.41
CA LYS A 52 -50.61 37.22 -60.48
C LYS A 52 -50.26 37.66 -61.91
N PRO A 53 -50.35 36.71 -62.87
CA PRO A 53 -50.85 36.99 -64.23
C PRO A 53 -52.02 36.07 -64.69
N PRO A 54 -52.65 36.36 -65.86
CA PRO A 54 -54.11 36.22 -66.06
C PRO A 54 -54.60 35.20 -67.12
N LYS A 55 -55.94 35.18 -67.25
CA LYS A 55 -56.91 34.39 -68.05
C LYS A 55 -56.73 34.36 -69.59
N LYS A 56 -57.24 33.27 -70.20
CA LYS A 56 -57.99 33.12 -71.49
C LYS A 56 -58.62 31.70 -71.47
N GLY A 57 -59.78 31.33 -72.02
CA GLY A 57 -60.80 31.93 -72.85
C GLY A 57 -62.00 30.95 -72.94
N SER A 58 -63.16 31.45 -73.36
CA SER A 58 -64.48 30.80 -73.35
C SER A 58 -64.71 29.84 -74.53
N SER A 59 -65.52 28.78 -74.37
CA SER A 59 -66.68 28.54 -75.24
C SER A 59 -67.67 27.53 -74.64
N ARG A 60 -68.93 27.71 -75.05
CA ARG A 60 -70.19 27.22 -74.50
C ARG A 60 -70.67 26.03 -75.32
N LYS A 61 -71.28 25.00 -74.71
CA LYS A 61 -72.31 24.16 -75.35
C LYS A 61 -73.22 23.51 -74.30
N MET A 62 -74.51 23.77 -74.45
CA MET A 62 -75.64 23.20 -73.72
C MET A 62 -76.00 21.84 -74.33
N SER A 63 -76.20 20.84 -73.48
CA SER A 63 -77.14 19.73 -73.72
C SER A 63 -77.41 18.99 -72.40
N ALA A 64 -78.61 19.17 -71.85
CA ALA A 64 -79.24 18.21 -70.93
C ALA A 64 -79.72 17.00 -71.77
N PRO A 65 -80.01 15.78 -71.22
CA PRO A 65 -80.86 15.60 -70.03
C PRO A 65 -80.63 14.33 -69.17
N THR A 66 -81.52 14.20 -68.19
CA THR A 66 -82.10 12.94 -67.66
C THR A 66 -81.54 12.44 -66.33
N THR A 67 -82.26 12.81 -65.28
CA THR A 67 -82.28 12.16 -63.96
C THR A 67 -82.76 10.72 -64.09
N GLN A 68 -81.91 9.77 -63.70
CA GLN A 68 -82.31 8.41 -63.32
C GLN A 68 -82.00 8.22 -61.84
N PHE A 69 -83.02 7.95 -61.04
CA PHE A 69 -82.86 7.51 -59.65
C PHE A 69 -82.48 6.02 -59.67
N THR A 70 -81.22 5.72 -59.36
CA THR A 70 -80.76 4.36 -59.04
C THR A 70 -80.71 4.22 -57.52
N TYR A 71 -81.45 3.25 -56.96
CA TYR A 71 -81.28 2.85 -55.57
C TYR A 71 -79.94 2.10 -55.47
N ASP A 72 -78.94 2.76 -54.89
CA ASP A 72 -77.65 2.17 -54.58
C ASP A 72 -77.83 1.25 -53.37
N TYR A 73 -77.79 -0.06 -53.59
CA TYR A 73 -77.70 -1.04 -52.51
C TYR A 73 -76.27 -0.96 -51.96
N ASP A 74 -76.10 -0.29 -50.82
CA ASP A 74 -74.87 -0.26 -50.04
C ASP A 74 -74.43 -1.71 -49.72
N LYS A 75 -73.46 -2.22 -50.49
CA LYS A 75 -72.73 -3.44 -50.11
C LYS A 75 -71.96 -3.10 -48.84
N PRO A 76 -72.11 -3.85 -47.72
CA PRO A 76 -71.37 -3.56 -46.50
C PRO A 76 -69.87 -3.61 -46.81
N LYS A 77 -69.24 -2.44 -46.71
CA LYS A 77 -67.80 -2.25 -46.88
C LYS A 77 -67.10 -3.13 -45.86
N HIS A 78 -66.47 -4.22 -46.32
CA HIS A 78 -65.66 -5.08 -45.46
C HIS A 78 -64.65 -4.20 -44.71
N SER A 79 -64.83 -4.08 -43.40
CA SER A 79 -63.96 -3.32 -42.52
C SER A 79 -62.53 -3.82 -42.69
N SER A 80 -61.69 -2.98 -43.27
CA SER A 80 -60.28 -3.24 -43.46
C SER A 80 -59.64 -3.44 -42.09
N ARG A 81 -59.33 -4.69 -41.74
CA ARG A 81 -58.67 -5.09 -40.48
C ARG A 81 -57.36 -4.32 -40.21
N LYS A 82 -56.83 -3.57 -41.20
CA LYS A 82 -55.69 -2.66 -41.07
C LYS A 82 -55.86 -1.65 -39.92
N GLY A 83 -57.06 -1.12 -39.70
CA GLY A 83 -57.32 -0.18 -38.59
C GLY A 83 -57.16 -0.82 -37.20
N LEU A 84 -57.56 -2.10 -37.08
CA LEU A 84 -57.40 -2.88 -35.85
C LEU A 84 -55.92 -3.19 -35.60
N TYR A 85 -55.17 -3.59 -36.63
CA TYR A 85 -53.72 -3.84 -36.49
C TYR A 85 -52.93 -2.58 -36.14
N THR A 86 -53.28 -1.41 -36.70
CA THR A 86 -52.66 -0.13 -36.31
C THR A 86 -52.96 0.25 -34.87
N ALA A 87 -54.20 0.02 -34.40
CA ALA A 87 -54.58 0.30 -33.02
C ALA A 87 -53.84 -0.63 -32.03
N ILE A 88 -53.73 -1.93 -32.35
CA ILE A 88 -52.98 -2.90 -31.55
C ILE A 88 -51.50 -2.54 -31.51
N PHE A 89 -50.89 -2.16 -32.64
CA PHE A 89 -49.49 -1.75 -32.70
C PHE A 89 -49.21 -0.52 -31.82
N LEU A 90 -50.06 0.51 -31.90
CA LEU A 90 -49.94 1.70 -31.05
C LEU A 90 -50.13 1.37 -29.56
N PHE A 91 -51.06 0.47 -29.22
CA PHE A 91 -51.26 0.02 -27.85
C PHE A 91 -50.05 -0.73 -27.32
N VAL A 92 -49.45 -1.64 -28.11
CA VAL A 92 -48.23 -2.36 -27.75
C VAL A 92 -47.06 -1.37 -27.58
N LEU A 93 -46.95 -0.38 -28.46
CA LEU A 93 -45.89 0.63 -28.38
C LEU A 93 -46.06 1.53 -27.14
N ALA A 94 -47.29 1.93 -26.80
CA ALA A 94 -47.59 2.65 -25.58
C ALA A 94 -47.35 1.80 -24.32
N ALA A 95 -47.70 0.51 -24.34
CA ALA A 95 -47.42 -0.42 -23.25
C ALA A 95 -45.91 -0.63 -23.06
N LEU A 96 -45.14 -0.78 -24.13
CA LEU A 96 -43.68 -0.86 -24.09
C LEU A 96 -43.06 0.42 -23.53
N PHE A 97 -43.59 1.60 -23.90
CA PHE A 97 -43.14 2.89 -23.36
C PHE A 97 -43.45 3.03 -21.87
N GLY A 98 -44.66 2.64 -21.45
CA GLY A 98 -45.09 2.62 -20.05
C GLY A 98 -44.26 1.66 -19.19
N ILE A 99 -43.99 0.45 -19.69
CA ILE A 99 -43.11 -0.53 -19.03
C ILE A 99 -41.68 0.01 -18.94
N SER A 100 -41.17 0.63 -20.01
CA SER A 100 -39.84 1.26 -20.03
C SER A 100 -39.68 2.35 -18.97
N ALA A 101 -40.74 3.12 -18.69
CA ALA A 101 -40.77 4.12 -17.63
C ALA A 101 -40.53 3.54 -16.22
N LEU A 102 -40.92 2.27 -15.99
CA LEU A 102 -40.70 1.58 -14.71
C LEU A 102 -39.22 1.28 -14.45
N PHE A 103 -38.42 1.17 -15.52
CA PHE A 103 -36.96 0.94 -15.49
C PHE A 103 -36.14 2.23 -15.45
N LYS A 104 -36.76 3.35 -15.07
CA LYS A 104 -36.07 4.64 -14.86
C LYS A 104 -34.84 4.47 -13.95
N SER A 105 -33.67 4.84 -14.44
CA SER A 105 -32.39 4.82 -13.74
C SER A 105 -31.55 6.03 -14.14
N ALA A 106 -30.58 6.40 -13.30
CA ALA A 106 -29.66 7.48 -13.60
C ALA A 106 -28.24 7.15 -13.14
N GLU A 107 -27.26 7.57 -13.92
CA GLU A 107 -25.84 7.52 -13.61
C GLU A 107 -25.30 8.96 -13.60
N ILE A 108 -24.72 9.36 -12.47
CA ILE A 108 -24.14 10.68 -12.26
C ILE A 108 -22.65 10.47 -12.02
N ARG A 109 -21.81 10.91 -12.96
CA ARG A 109 -20.37 10.92 -12.80
C ARG A 109 -19.93 12.30 -12.36
N VAL A 110 -19.23 12.40 -11.24
CA VAL A 110 -18.74 13.66 -10.69
C VAL A 110 -17.22 13.59 -10.65
N THR A 111 -16.58 14.61 -11.22
CA THR A 111 -15.14 14.81 -11.17
C THR A 111 -14.84 15.97 -10.24
N PRO A 112 -14.30 15.71 -9.04
CA PRO A 112 -13.90 16.79 -8.14
C PRO A 112 -12.75 17.62 -8.70
N ARG A 113 -12.53 18.79 -8.10
CA ARG A 113 -11.38 19.62 -8.37
C ARG A 113 -10.10 18.85 -8.05
N LEU A 114 -9.12 18.97 -8.94
CA LEU A 114 -7.79 18.39 -8.82
C LEU A 114 -6.78 19.49 -9.09
N GLU A 115 -5.81 19.62 -8.19
CA GLU A 115 -4.68 20.53 -8.31
C GLU A 115 -3.39 19.78 -8.03
N THR A 116 -2.32 20.15 -8.73
CA THR A 116 -1.00 19.57 -8.53
C THR A 116 -0.01 20.68 -8.25
N LYS A 117 0.75 20.55 -7.16
CA LYS A 117 1.84 21.45 -6.82
C LYS A 117 3.14 20.68 -6.73
N PHE A 118 4.26 21.35 -6.95
CA PHE A 118 5.56 20.77 -6.67
C PHE A 118 5.80 20.78 -5.16
N LEU A 119 6.25 19.65 -4.63
CA LEU A 119 6.64 19.47 -3.23
C LEU A 119 8.13 19.15 -3.22
N ASP A 120 8.90 19.93 -2.47
CA ASP A 120 10.28 19.64 -2.08
C ASP A 120 10.55 20.30 -0.74
N GLU A 121 9.99 19.68 0.31
CA GLU A 121 9.91 20.28 1.64
C GLU A 121 10.46 19.33 2.70
N THR A 122 11.04 19.92 3.74
CA THR A 122 11.51 19.19 4.91
C THR A 122 10.43 19.15 5.98
N PHE A 123 10.27 17.97 6.57
CA PHE A 123 9.34 17.67 7.65
C PHE A 123 10.09 17.12 8.86
N THR A 124 9.53 17.41 10.04
CA THR A 124 9.97 16.83 11.30
C THR A 124 8.81 16.09 11.92
N ALA A 125 8.99 14.80 12.21
CA ALA A 125 7.99 13.99 12.88
C ALA A 125 8.49 13.53 14.26
N LYS A 126 7.57 13.38 15.20
CA LYS A 126 7.84 12.87 16.55
C LYS A 126 7.34 11.44 16.71
N ARG A 127 8.11 10.60 17.40
CA ARG A 127 7.75 9.20 17.65
C ARG A 127 6.50 9.15 18.54
N ASP A 128 5.50 8.38 18.12
CA ASP A 128 4.28 8.06 18.89
C ASP A 128 3.50 9.28 19.46
N ALA A 129 3.58 10.44 18.80
CA ALA A 129 2.88 11.63 19.27
C ALA A 129 1.37 11.56 19.04
N MET A 130 0.58 11.98 20.04
CA MET A 130 -0.87 12.04 19.95
C MET A 130 -1.33 13.40 19.38
N SER A 131 -2.13 13.29 18.31
CA SER A 131 -3.15 14.20 17.76
C SER A 131 -2.78 15.50 17.04
N VAL A 132 -1.73 16.26 17.40
CA VAL A 132 -1.54 17.61 16.77
C VAL A 132 -0.34 17.71 15.82
N ASN A 133 0.75 17.00 16.09
CA ASN A 133 1.97 17.08 15.29
C ASN A 133 2.14 15.84 14.41
N LEU A 134 2.85 15.98 13.29
CA LEU A 134 3.23 14.86 12.45
C LEU A 134 3.95 13.81 13.29
N SER A 135 3.41 12.59 13.32
CA SER A 135 3.95 11.50 14.10
C SER A 135 4.40 10.35 13.20
N PHE A 136 5.36 9.59 13.70
CA PHE A 136 5.83 8.37 13.05
C PHE A 136 5.84 7.21 14.04
N GLN A 137 5.70 6.00 13.51
CA GLN A 137 5.87 4.76 14.25
C GLN A 137 6.97 3.92 13.58
N ILE A 138 7.54 3.00 14.34
CA ILE A 138 8.54 2.06 13.83
C ILE A 138 7.98 0.65 13.90
N VAL A 139 7.87 0.01 12.75
CA VAL A 139 7.61 -1.42 12.65
C VAL A 139 8.95 -2.13 12.54
N THR A 140 9.14 -3.18 13.32
CA THR A 140 10.37 -3.97 13.32
C THR A 140 10.05 -5.41 12.93
N ASN A 141 10.84 -5.97 12.02
CA ASN A 141 10.77 -7.38 11.67
C ASN A 141 12.17 -7.99 11.62
N THR A 142 12.31 -9.22 12.07
CA THR A 142 13.58 -9.94 12.13
C THR A 142 13.43 -11.28 11.44
N LYS A 143 14.37 -11.60 10.54
CA LYS A 143 14.45 -12.91 9.90
C LYS A 143 15.88 -13.41 9.84
N ASP A 144 15.99 -14.73 9.82
CA ASP A 144 17.20 -15.46 9.55
C ASP A 144 16.98 -16.39 8.36
N ILE A 145 18.02 -16.53 7.55
CA ILE A 145 18.08 -17.50 6.46
C ILE A 145 19.40 -18.25 6.55
N GLU A 146 19.41 -19.44 5.97
CA GLU A 146 20.59 -20.29 5.92
C GLU A 146 20.83 -20.80 4.51
N LYS A 147 22.10 -20.97 4.15
CA LYS A 147 22.52 -21.61 2.91
C LYS A 147 23.59 -22.64 3.23
N THR A 148 23.44 -23.82 2.65
CA THR A 148 24.41 -24.89 2.76
C THR A 148 25.36 -24.82 1.57
N VAL A 149 26.66 -24.85 1.84
CA VAL A 149 27.73 -24.77 0.84
C VAL A 149 28.79 -25.82 1.09
N GLU A 150 29.52 -26.23 0.05
CA GLU A 150 30.60 -27.19 0.20
C GLU A 150 31.75 -26.59 1.00
N ALA A 151 32.37 -27.40 1.86
CA ALA A 151 33.54 -26.98 2.62
C ALA A 151 34.76 -26.90 1.70
N THR A 152 35.46 -25.76 1.70
CA THR A 152 36.66 -25.55 0.89
C THR A 152 37.94 -25.62 1.70
N ALA A 153 37.87 -25.59 3.04
CA ALA A 153 39.03 -25.66 3.92
C ALA A 153 38.74 -26.34 5.27
N LEU A 154 39.81 -26.70 5.97
CA LEU A 154 39.79 -27.10 7.38
C LEU A 154 40.53 -26.04 8.19
N GLN A 155 39.89 -25.53 9.23
CA GLN A 155 40.48 -24.56 10.14
C GLN A 155 40.35 -25.05 11.57
N LYS A 156 41.41 -24.85 12.36
CA LYS A 156 41.34 -25.04 13.82
C LYS A 156 40.49 -23.91 14.40
N VAL A 157 39.32 -24.24 14.94
CA VAL A 157 38.38 -23.29 15.53
C VAL A 157 38.32 -23.51 17.04
N GLU A 158 38.47 -22.43 17.79
CA GLU A 158 38.38 -22.41 19.24
C GLU A 158 37.27 -21.44 19.67
N LYS A 159 36.11 -21.99 20.04
CA LYS A 159 34.95 -21.22 20.52
C LYS A 159 34.70 -21.52 22.00
N LYS A 160 34.35 -20.49 22.75
CA LYS A 160 33.99 -20.57 24.17
C LYS A 160 32.47 -20.66 24.29
N ALA A 161 31.99 -21.56 25.16
CA ALA A 161 30.56 -21.64 25.44
C ALA A 161 30.08 -20.37 26.16
N GLN A 162 28.87 -19.92 25.85
CA GLN A 162 28.26 -18.76 26.49
C GLN A 162 26.79 -19.01 26.80
N GLY A 163 26.28 -18.29 27.79
CA GLY A 163 24.88 -18.36 28.20
C GLY A 163 24.58 -17.29 29.24
N LYS A 164 23.31 -17.19 29.63
CA LYS A 164 22.86 -16.21 30.63
C LYS A 164 22.76 -16.86 32.00
N VAL A 165 23.23 -16.17 33.02
CA VAL A 165 23.08 -16.55 34.44
C VAL A 165 22.40 -15.43 35.21
N VAL A 166 21.68 -15.80 36.27
CA VAL A 166 21.17 -14.87 37.28
C VAL A 166 21.99 -15.04 38.54
N ILE A 167 22.61 -13.95 38.99
CA ILE A 167 23.36 -13.91 40.23
C ILE A 167 22.44 -13.41 41.33
N TYR A 168 22.40 -14.13 42.44
CA TYR A 168 21.59 -13.83 43.62
C TYR A 168 22.48 -13.44 44.78
N ASN A 169 22.10 -12.40 45.52
CA ASN A 169 22.73 -11.99 46.77
C ASN A 169 21.72 -12.11 47.91
N ASN A 170 21.92 -13.12 48.74
CA ASN A 170 21.20 -13.32 49.99
C ASN A 170 22.09 -13.12 51.23
N TYR A 171 23.20 -12.41 51.08
CA TYR A 171 24.17 -12.20 52.16
C TYR A 171 23.80 -11.02 53.05
N SER A 172 23.47 -9.88 52.45
CA SER A 172 23.11 -8.65 53.18
C SER A 172 22.24 -7.73 52.33
N THR A 173 21.69 -6.69 52.95
CA THR A 173 20.95 -5.62 52.27
C THR A 173 21.87 -4.70 51.45
N LYS A 174 23.20 -4.81 51.62
CA LYS A 174 24.17 -4.03 50.85
C LYS A 174 24.38 -4.65 49.46
N PRO A 175 24.47 -3.82 48.41
CA PRO A 175 24.81 -4.29 47.08
C PRO A 175 26.24 -4.85 47.03
N GLN A 176 26.46 -5.88 46.21
CA GLN A 176 27.76 -6.49 45.98
C GLN A 176 28.20 -6.21 44.54
N ARG A 177 29.28 -5.44 44.38
CA ARG A 177 29.93 -5.24 43.09
C ARG A 177 30.71 -6.50 42.71
N LEU A 178 30.60 -6.92 41.45
CA LEU A 178 31.40 -7.96 40.83
C LEU A 178 32.10 -7.35 39.61
N ASP A 179 33.39 -7.61 39.48
CA ASP A 179 34.16 -7.12 38.35
C ASP A 179 33.86 -7.94 37.10
N ILE A 180 34.31 -7.43 35.96
CA ILE A 180 34.41 -8.23 34.74
C ILE A 180 35.29 -9.46 35.02
N ASP A 181 35.05 -10.57 34.32
CA ASP A 181 35.83 -11.80 34.48
C ASP A 181 35.70 -12.47 35.87
N THR A 182 34.66 -12.12 36.64
CA THR A 182 34.35 -12.81 37.89
C THR A 182 34.10 -14.29 37.61
N ARG A 183 34.83 -15.15 38.33
CA ARG A 183 34.83 -16.60 38.12
C ARG A 183 33.62 -17.26 38.78
N LEU A 184 32.77 -17.84 37.96
CA LEU A 184 31.62 -18.66 38.31
C LEU A 184 31.99 -20.13 38.11
N GLU A 185 31.96 -20.91 39.17
CA GLU A 185 32.39 -22.31 39.18
C GLU A 185 31.18 -23.24 39.32
N THR A 186 31.06 -24.19 38.39
CA THR A 186 30.08 -25.28 38.48
C THR A 186 30.52 -26.34 39.49
N LYS A 187 29.61 -27.22 39.92
CA LYS A 187 29.95 -28.36 40.79
C LYS A 187 31.00 -29.28 40.18
N GLU A 188 31.06 -29.36 38.86
CA GLU A 188 32.03 -30.14 38.09
C GLU A 188 33.38 -29.42 37.91
N GLY A 189 33.57 -28.24 38.49
CA GLY A 189 34.82 -27.47 38.42
C GLY A 189 35.02 -26.69 37.12
N LEU A 190 34.01 -26.63 36.24
CA LEU A 190 34.07 -25.79 35.04
C LEU A 190 33.90 -24.32 35.43
N ILE A 191 34.82 -23.49 34.93
CA ILE A 191 34.86 -22.05 35.21
C ILE A 191 34.26 -21.27 34.04
N PHE A 192 33.33 -20.39 34.38
CA PHE A 192 32.77 -19.35 33.51
C PHE A 192 33.11 -17.98 34.09
N LYS A 193 33.09 -16.96 33.24
CA LYS A 193 33.48 -15.59 33.57
C LYS A 193 32.35 -14.64 33.20
N THR A 194 32.08 -13.66 34.05
CA THR A 194 31.12 -12.60 33.73
C THR A 194 31.62 -11.76 32.56
N ALA A 195 30.77 -11.53 31.56
CA ALA A 195 31.13 -10.77 30.37
C ALA A 195 31.36 -9.28 30.65
N ASN A 196 30.72 -8.74 31.70
CA ASN A 196 30.81 -7.33 32.11
C ASN A 196 30.89 -7.23 33.65
N ALA A 197 31.39 -6.11 34.15
CA ALA A 197 31.25 -5.75 35.56
C ALA A 197 29.79 -5.41 35.88
N LEU A 198 29.34 -5.72 37.09
CA LEU A 198 27.95 -5.53 37.50
C LEU A 198 27.82 -5.34 39.01
N VAL A 199 26.66 -4.85 39.44
CA VAL A 199 26.32 -4.71 40.86
C VAL A 199 25.10 -5.56 41.15
N VAL A 200 25.26 -6.56 42.02
CA VAL A 200 24.16 -7.41 42.49
C VAL A 200 23.47 -6.68 43.64
N PRO A 201 22.17 -6.35 43.54
CA PRO A 201 21.44 -5.73 44.64
C PRO A 201 21.50 -6.57 45.92
N GLY A 202 21.44 -5.93 47.08
CA GLY A 202 21.29 -6.64 48.35
C GLY A 202 19.94 -7.36 48.46
N ASN A 203 19.80 -8.22 49.46
CA ASN A 203 18.50 -8.77 49.82
C ASN A 203 17.56 -7.69 50.38
N TYR A 204 16.26 -7.92 50.26
CA TYR A 204 15.22 -7.01 50.75
C TYR A 204 14.06 -7.82 51.33
N THR A 205 13.24 -7.16 52.15
CA THR A 205 12.07 -7.80 52.75
C THR A 205 10.83 -7.48 51.91
N LYS A 206 10.11 -8.52 51.52
CA LYS A 206 8.80 -8.41 50.86
C LYS A 206 7.83 -9.35 51.57
N ASP A 207 6.70 -8.82 52.03
CA ASP A 207 5.66 -9.59 52.75
C ASP A 207 6.22 -10.37 53.97
N GLY A 208 7.13 -9.72 54.72
CA GLY A 208 7.77 -10.33 55.90
C GLY A 208 8.82 -11.41 55.61
N LYS A 209 9.10 -11.70 54.32
CA LYS A 209 10.10 -12.69 53.90
C LYS A 209 11.31 -12.01 53.25
N THR A 210 12.51 -12.51 53.55
CA THR A 210 13.73 -12.07 52.88
C THR A 210 13.79 -12.63 51.46
N VAL A 211 13.85 -11.73 50.48
CA VAL A 211 14.02 -12.04 49.06
C VAL A 211 15.42 -11.62 48.63
N ALA A 212 16.15 -12.52 47.96
CA ALA A 212 17.48 -12.21 47.45
C ALA A 212 17.41 -11.15 46.35
N GLY A 213 18.34 -10.18 46.39
CA GLY A 213 18.57 -9.31 45.25
C GLY A 213 19.15 -10.12 44.10
N SER A 214 18.81 -9.77 42.86
CA SER A 214 19.26 -10.54 41.70
C SER A 214 19.54 -9.68 40.49
N VAL A 215 20.44 -10.14 39.63
CA VAL A 215 20.79 -9.49 38.37
C VAL A 215 21.19 -10.53 37.31
N GLU A 216 20.80 -10.29 36.06
CA GLU A 216 21.15 -11.14 34.91
C GLU A 216 22.47 -10.69 34.28
N VAL A 217 23.31 -11.65 33.91
CA VAL A 217 24.55 -11.39 33.18
C VAL A 217 24.88 -12.53 32.22
N THR A 218 25.57 -12.22 31.13
CA THR A 218 26.17 -13.22 30.23
C THR A 218 27.43 -13.80 30.87
N ALA A 219 27.52 -15.12 30.91
CA ALA A 219 28.69 -15.86 31.36
C ALA A 219 29.36 -16.56 30.17
N ILE A 220 30.69 -16.49 30.11
CA ILE A 220 31.52 -17.05 29.02
C ILE A 220 32.51 -18.05 29.61
N ALA A 221 32.68 -19.21 28.99
CA ALA A 221 33.60 -20.24 29.44
C ALA A 221 35.05 -19.72 29.53
N ALA A 222 35.79 -20.13 30.56
CA ALA A 222 37.18 -19.70 30.74
C ALA A 222 38.10 -20.20 29.60
N ALA A 223 37.79 -21.36 29.02
CA ALA A 223 38.53 -21.98 27.94
C ALA A 223 37.58 -22.46 26.81
N PRO A 224 38.08 -22.59 25.57
CA PRO A 224 37.30 -23.19 24.48
C PRO A 224 37.08 -24.69 24.71
N GLY A 225 36.12 -25.25 23.97
CA GLY A 225 35.87 -26.69 23.93
C GLY A 225 34.49 -27.13 24.38
N ASP A 226 34.12 -28.29 23.87
CA ASP A 226 32.79 -28.87 23.92
C ASP A 226 32.39 -29.23 25.35
N LYS A 227 33.38 -29.49 26.22
CA LYS A 227 33.19 -29.76 27.66
C LYS A 227 32.50 -28.63 28.41
N PHE A 228 32.49 -27.40 27.87
CA PHE A 228 31.81 -26.26 28.46
C PHE A 228 30.36 -26.10 27.96
N ASN A 229 29.92 -26.94 27.02
CA ASN A 229 28.51 -26.99 26.62
C ASN A 229 27.71 -27.75 27.68
N VAL A 230 27.13 -27.00 28.62
CA VAL A 230 26.38 -27.56 29.75
C VAL A 230 24.95 -27.03 29.75
N GLY A 231 24.02 -27.86 30.23
CA GLY A 231 22.63 -27.45 30.46
C GLY A 231 22.50 -26.42 31.59
N LEU A 232 21.32 -26.34 32.20
CA LEU A 232 21.11 -25.46 33.35
C LEU A 232 21.91 -25.97 34.56
N LYS A 233 22.73 -25.09 35.15
CA LYS A 233 23.60 -25.40 36.29
C LYS A 233 23.52 -24.29 37.35
N ASP A 234 23.89 -24.67 38.57
CA ASP A 234 24.18 -23.75 39.65
C ASP A 234 25.69 -23.46 39.67
N PHE A 235 26.05 -22.24 40.07
CA PHE A 235 27.43 -21.79 40.17
C PHE A 235 27.70 -21.14 41.52
N THR A 236 28.91 -21.35 42.00
CA THR A 236 29.49 -20.58 43.11
C THR A 236 30.41 -19.50 42.58
N ILE A 237 30.61 -18.43 43.34
CA ILE A 237 31.56 -17.37 42.97
C ILE A 237 32.91 -17.72 43.59
N PHE A 238 33.86 -18.14 42.76
CA PHE A 238 35.17 -18.64 43.20
C PHE A 238 35.91 -17.65 44.11
N GLY A 239 35.80 -16.34 43.81
CA GLY A 239 36.46 -15.28 44.56
C GLY A 239 35.98 -15.12 46.01
N PHE A 240 34.85 -15.72 46.40
CA PHE A 240 34.38 -15.70 47.78
C PHE A 240 34.77 -16.93 48.59
N LYS A 241 35.53 -17.87 48.04
CA LYS A 241 35.90 -19.10 48.76
C LYS A 241 36.60 -18.76 50.09
N GLY A 242 36.07 -19.29 51.20
CA GLY A 242 36.53 -19.00 52.56
C GLY A 242 35.82 -17.82 53.24
N ASP A 243 35.01 -17.05 52.51
CA ASP A 243 34.19 -15.96 53.04
C ASP A 243 32.73 -16.42 53.23
N PRO A 244 32.00 -15.93 54.27
CA PRO A 244 30.57 -16.21 54.45
C PRO A 244 29.69 -15.95 53.22
N ARG A 245 30.09 -14.99 52.36
CA ARG A 245 29.44 -14.69 51.08
C ARG A 245 29.38 -15.88 50.13
N TYR A 246 30.33 -16.81 50.20
CA TYR A 246 30.39 -17.96 49.28
C TYR A 246 29.12 -18.81 49.28
N THR A 247 28.47 -18.92 50.44
CA THR A 247 27.25 -19.73 50.62
C THR A 247 25.96 -18.92 50.38
N LYS A 248 26.06 -17.59 50.36
CA LYS A 248 24.91 -16.67 50.33
C LYS A 248 24.81 -15.88 49.03
N ILE A 249 25.88 -15.78 48.25
CA ILE A 249 25.92 -15.17 46.93
C ILE A 249 26.28 -16.26 45.91
N TYR A 250 25.35 -16.59 45.04
CA TYR A 250 25.46 -17.70 44.08
C TYR A 250 24.83 -17.31 42.75
N ALA A 251 25.11 -18.06 41.69
CA ALA A 251 24.49 -17.85 40.39
C ALA A 251 23.77 -19.11 39.90
N ARG A 252 22.76 -18.93 39.06
CA ARG A 252 22.04 -20.01 38.38
C ARG A 252 21.91 -19.72 36.91
N SER A 253 22.06 -20.72 36.06
CA SER A 253 21.78 -20.59 34.63
C SER A 253 20.33 -20.20 34.39
N LYS A 254 20.13 -19.20 33.53
CA LYS A 254 18.83 -18.90 32.90
C LYS A 254 18.70 -19.59 31.54
N THR A 255 19.81 -19.74 30.83
CA THR A 255 19.90 -20.52 29.57
C THR A 255 21.01 -21.55 29.68
N SER A 256 20.98 -22.60 28.86
CA SER A 256 22.13 -23.48 28.67
C SER A 256 23.36 -22.68 28.22
N MET A 257 24.55 -23.18 28.57
CA MET A 257 25.82 -22.72 28.05
C MET A 257 26.10 -23.46 26.76
N LEU A 258 26.16 -22.76 25.64
CA LEU A 258 26.29 -23.37 24.31
C LEU A 258 27.36 -22.65 23.47
N GLY A 259 27.86 -23.33 22.44
CA GLY A 259 28.81 -22.77 21.47
C GLY A 259 30.29 -23.01 21.79
N GLY A 260 30.60 -23.78 22.84
CA GLY A 260 31.95 -24.26 23.11
C GLY A 260 32.39 -25.27 22.05
N PHE A 261 33.53 -25.02 21.41
CA PHE A 261 34.12 -25.92 20.43
C PHE A 261 35.64 -25.82 20.45
N SER A 262 36.34 -26.95 20.32
CA SER A 262 37.79 -26.94 20.08
C SER A 262 38.17 -28.11 19.20
N GLY A 263 38.52 -27.81 17.94
CA GLY A 263 38.88 -28.83 16.98
C GLY A 263 39.04 -28.29 15.57
N MET A 264 39.22 -29.21 14.61
CA MET A 264 39.18 -28.87 13.19
C MET A 264 37.72 -28.74 12.77
N GLN A 265 37.34 -27.56 12.27
CA GLN A 265 36.05 -27.32 11.65
C GLN A 265 36.26 -27.19 10.15
N LYS A 266 35.34 -27.77 9.37
CA LYS A 266 35.21 -27.44 7.96
C LYS A 266 34.70 -26.02 7.83
N VAL A 267 35.38 -25.21 7.05
CA VAL A 267 35.05 -23.80 6.81
C VAL A 267 35.07 -23.52 5.32
N VAL A 268 34.47 -22.40 4.94
CA VAL A 268 34.59 -21.84 3.61
C VAL A 268 35.77 -20.86 3.52
N THR A 269 36.34 -20.68 2.33
CA THR A 269 37.31 -19.61 2.11
C THR A 269 36.63 -18.25 2.28
N LEU A 270 37.41 -17.22 2.61
CA LEU A 270 36.89 -15.85 2.72
C LEU A 270 36.20 -15.37 1.44
N GLU A 271 36.66 -15.83 0.28
CA GLU A 271 36.07 -15.52 -1.04
C GLU A 271 34.64 -16.08 -1.14
N VAL A 272 34.47 -17.38 -0.88
CA VAL A 272 33.16 -18.04 -0.89
C VAL A 272 32.25 -17.47 0.19
N LEU A 273 32.80 -17.19 1.38
CA LEU A 273 32.04 -16.56 2.45
C LEU A 273 31.49 -15.19 2.03
N ASN A 274 32.32 -14.33 1.43
CA ASN A 274 31.89 -12.99 1.01
C ASN A 274 30.88 -13.03 -0.15
N GLU A 275 31.00 -13.99 -1.07
CA GLU A 275 30.03 -14.18 -2.15
C GLU A 275 28.67 -14.59 -1.59
N VAL A 276 28.63 -15.64 -0.77
CA VAL A 276 27.40 -16.12 -0.14
C VAL A 276 26.81 -15.08 0.81
N ASP A 277 27.65 -14.35 1.54
CA ASP A 277 27.21 -13.30 2.45
C ASP A 277 26.40 -12.22 1.71
N LYS A 278 26.86 -11.78 0.53
CA LYS A 278 26.13 -10.82 -0.33
C LYS A 278 24.81 -11.38 -0.82
N GLU A 279 24.78 -12.63 -1.28
CA GLU A 279 23.54 -13.29 -1.71
C GLU A 279 22.53 -13.41 -0.56
N LEU A 280 23.00 -13.74 0.64
CA LEU A 280 22.17 -13.81 1.84
C LEU A 280 21.63 -12.43 2.22
N GLU A 281 22.45 -11.36 2.13
CA GLU A 281 21.97 -9.99 2.36
C GLU A 281 20.88 -9.60 1.38
N GLU A 282 21.09 -9.81 0.08
CA GLU A 282 20.10 -9.45 -0.95
C GLU A 282 18.80 -10.22 -0.76
N SER A 283 18.89 -11.53 -0.48
CA SER A 283 17.74 -12.37 -0.17
C SER A 283 16.98 -11.88 1.07
N LEU A 284 17.70 -11.52 2.14
CA LEU A 284 17.11 -10.98 3.36
C LEU A 284 16.45 -9.62 3.12
N ARG A 285 17.05 -8.72 2.34
CA ARG A 285 16.47 -7.42 1.98
C ARG A 285 15.12 -7.61 1.30
N ASN A 286 15.07 -8.46 0.28
CA ASN A 286 13.86 -8.72 -0.48
C ASN A 286 12.76 -9.37 0.37
N LEU A 287 13.11 -10.38 1.18
CA LEU A 287 12.16 -11.03 2.07
C LEU A 287 11.62 -10.08 3.14
N LEU A 288 12.50 -9.31 3.79
CA LEU A 288 12.09 -8.39 4.85
C LEU A 288 11.27 -7.22 4.30
N ALA A 289 11.60 -6.68 3.13
CA ALA A 289 10.81 -5.63 2.49
C ALA A 289 9.39 -6.12 2.15
N LYS A 290 9.26 -7.33 1.63
CA LYS A 290 7.95 -7.94 1.34
C LYS A 290 7.15 -8.23 2.61
N ASP A 291 7.78 -8.76 3.63
CA ASP A 291 7.08 -9.11 4.87
C ASP A 291 6.65 -7.86 5.63
N ILE A 292 7.52 -6.85 5.75
CA ILE A 292 7.20 -5.64 6.51
C ILE A 292 6.10 -4.83 5.84
N THR A 293 6.06 -4.78 4.50
CA THR A 293 4.97 -4.10 3.77
C THR A 293 3.62 -4.76 4.00
N SER A 294 3.57 -6.09 4.16
CA SER A 294 2.33 -6.81 4.48
C SER A 294 1.80 -6.57 5.90
N GLN A 295 2.64 -6.04 6.80
CA GLN A 295 2.29 -5.77 8.20
C GLN A 295 1.80 -4.33 8.42
N ILE A 296 1.83 -3.48 7.39
CA ILE A 296 1.46 -2.07 7.51
C ILE A 296 -0.06 -1.94 7.44
N PRO A 297 -0.70 -1.28 8.42
CA PRO A 297 -2.13 -1.05 8.37
C PRO A 297 -2.52 -0.09 7.24
N GLU A 298 -3.74 -0.21 6.70
CA GLU A 298 -4.19 0.57 5.54
C GLU A 298 -4.15 2.09 5.74
N ASN A 299 -4.31 2.58 6.97
CA ASN A 299 -4.27 4.01 7.28
C ASN A 299 -2.84 4.57 7.39
N PHE A 300 -1.82 3.73 7.34
CA PHE A 300 -0.41 4.12 7.35
C PHE A 300 0.23 4.04 5.97
N ILE A 301 1.33 4.75 5.81
CA ILE A 301 2.18 4.73 4.63
C ILE A 301 3.63 4.47 5.03
N LEU A 302 4.30 3.62 4.26
CA LEU A 302 5.75 3.40 4.27
C LEU A 302 6.31 3.84 2.94
N TYR A 303 7.48 4.47 2.99
CA TYR A 303 8.29 4.78 1.84
C TYR A 303 9.52 3.86 1.80
N GLU A 304 10.00 3.51 0.61
CA GLU A 304 11.21 2.67 0.45
C GLU A 304 12.42 3.28 1.16
N GLY A 305 12.62 4.60 1.03
CA GLY A 305 13.69 5.32 1.73
C GLY A 305 13.53 5.36 3.26
N GLY A 306 12.37 4.94 3.79
CA GLY A 306 12.11 4.79 5.23
C GLY A 306 12.52 3.43 5.79
N LEU A 307 13.01 2.51 4.94
CA LEU A 307 13.52 1.20 5.35
C LEU A 307 14.99 1.28 5.75
N SER A 308 15.33 0.62 6.85
CA SER A 308 16.70 0.43 7.30
C SER A 308 16.92 -1.03 7.71
N HIS A 309 18.06 -1.59 7.35
CA HIS A 309 18.40 -2.98 7.62
C HIS A 309 19.66 -3.06 8.47
N ASN A 310 19.61 -3.85 9.53
CA ASN A 310 20.75 -4.20 10.36
C ASN A 310 21.06 -5.68 10.20
N PHE A 311 22.20 -6.01 9.61
CA PHE A 311 22.68 -7.37 9.40
C PHE A 311 23.59 -7.79 10.55
N GLU A 312 23.32 -8.95 11.13
CA GLU A 312 24.25 -9.62 12.05
C GLU A 312 25.33 -10.35 11.24
N PRO A 313 26.54 -10.55 11.82
CA PRO A 313 27.59 -11.32 11.17
C PRO A 313 27.12 -12.73 10.79
N THR A 314 27.55 -13.21 9.62
CA THR A 314 27.26 -14.59 9.20
C THR A 314 27.94 -15.57 10.13
N VAL A 315 27.18 -16.57 10.59
CA VAL A 315 27.63 -17.61 11.50
C VAL A 315 27.83 -18.90 10.73
N GLU A 316 29.02 -19.49 10.86
CA GLU A 316 29.36 -20.79 10.27
C GLU A 316 29.12 -21.93 11.26
N SER A 317 28.48 -22.99 10.77
CA SER A 317 28.28 -24.24 11.51
C SER A 317 28.46 -25.47 10.60
N ASN A 318 28.73 -26.63 11.19
CA ASN A 318 28.88 -27.87 10.44
C ASN A 318 27.54 -28.32 9.86
N GLY A 319 27.51 -28.55 8.55
CA GLY A 319 26.38 -29.11 7.83
C GLY A 319 26.49 -30.62 7.61
N PRO A 320 25.40 -31.24 7.11
CA PRO A 320 25.40 -32.64 6.74
C PRO A 320 26.39 -32.93 5.61
N SER A 321 26.86 -34.18 5.54
CA SER A 321 27.70 -34.68 4.43
C SER A 321 29.00 -33.90 4.20
N GLY A 322 29.51 -33.20 5.22
CA GLY A 322 30.76 -32.45 5.11
C GLY A 322 30.62 -31.04 4.52
N ASN A 323 29.40 -30.53 4.42
CA ASN A 323 29.12 -29.15 4.03
C ASN A 323 29.21 -28.19 5.22
N VAL A 324 29.20 -26.89 4.94
CA VAL A 324 29.12 -25.81 5.92
C VAL A 324 27.77 -25.11 5.77
N ILE A 325 27.09 -24.84 6.88
CA ILE A 325 25.87 -24.05 6.91
C ILE A 325 26.24 -22.62 7.28
N LEU A 326 25.94 -21.69 6.38
CA LEU A 326 26.09 -20.25 6.57
C LEU A 326 24.74 -19.67 6.93
N LYS A 327 24.62 -19.13 8.15
CA LYS A 327 23.39 -18.53 8.65
C LYS A 327 23.57 -17.05 8.85
N LYS A 328 22.67 -16.25 8.28
CA LYS A 328 22.66 -14.79 8.43
C LYS A 328 21.31 -14.34 8.97
N LYS A 329 21.36 -13.39 9.91
CA LYS A 329 20.18 -12.81 10.54
C LYS A 329 20.16 -11.32 10.27
N ALA A 330 19.00 -10.79 9.94
CA ALA A 330 18.81 -9.36 9.72
C ALA A 330 17.54 -8.86 10.40
N THR A 331 17.60 -7.62 10.85
CA THR A 331 16.46 -6.89 11.41
C THR A 331 16.19 -5.67 10.54
N THR A 332 14.94 -5.52 10.09
CA THR A 332 14.48 -4.36 9.33
C THR A 332 13.63 -3.48 10.22
N TYR A 333 13.87 -2.18 10.11
CA TYR A 333 13.09 -1.13 10.73
C TYR A 333 12.41 -0.33 9.62
N ALA A 334 11.10 -0.17 9.72
CA ALA A 334 10.29 0.62 8.80
C ALA A 334 9.68 1.79 9.54
N ILE A 335 9.95 3.02 9.07
CA ILE A 335 9.23 4.20 9.53
C ILE A 335 7.91 4.30 8.77
N ILE A 336 6.82 4.38 9.52
CA ILE A 336 5.48 4.57 8.97
C ILE A 336 4.84 5.85 9.48
N PHE A 337 4.03 6.48 8.63
CA PHE A 337 3.29 7.71 8.93
C PHE A 337 1.79 7.47 8.77
N ASP A 338 0.97 8.09 9.61
CA ASP A 338 -0.48 8.09 9.39
C ASP A 338 -0.81 8.97 8.18
N LYS A 339 -1.55 8.43 7.20
CA LYS A 339 -1.86 9.10 5.93
C LYS A 339 -2.56 10.44 6.13
N ALA A 340 -3.44 10.56 7.13
CA ALA A 340 -4.20 11.78 7.39
C ALA A 340 -3.33 12.86 8.03
N THR A 341 -2.49 12.51 9.01
CA THR A 341 -1.53 13.45 9.62
C THR A 341 -0.49 13.93 8.61
N LEU A 342 0.02 13.04 7.76
CA LEU A 342 1.00 13.38 6.73
C LEU A 342 0.40 14.29 5.66
N SER A 343 -0.82 13.99 5.19
CA SER A 343 -1.51 14.85 4.22
C SER A 343 -1.70 16.27 4.75
N ARG A 344 -2.13 16.41 6.01
CA ARG A 344 -2.29 17.73 6.66
C ARG A 344 -0.95 18.47 6.74
N ALA A 345 0.12 17.78 7.12
CA ALA A 345 1.45 18.38 7.18
C ALA A 345 1.93 18.88 5.81
N ILE A 346 1.73 18.08 4.75
CA ILE A 346 2.08 18.46 3.37
C ILE A 346 1.27 19.69 2.93
N LEU A 347 -0.06 19.68 3.12
CA LEU A 347 -0.94 20.77 2.72
C LEU A 347 -0.59 22.09 3.43
N ALA A 348 -0.27 22.04 4.72
CA ALA A 348 0.16 23.21 5.49
C ALA A 348 1.42 23.90 4.92
N LYS A 349 2.26 23.17 4.18
CA LYS A 349 3.47 23.70 3.53
C LYS A 349 3.20 24.27 2.14
N ILE A 350 2.50 23.53 1.29
CA ILE A 350 2.38 23.87 -0.14
C ILE A 350 1.09 24.62 -0.50
N SER A 351 0.10 24.63 0.40
CA SER A 351 -1.20 25.28 0.20
C SER A 351 -1.76 25.79 1.53
N PRO A 352 -1.10 26.76 2.19
CA PRO A 352 -1.54 27.27 3.49
C PRO A 352 -2.93 27.92 3.46
N ASP A 353 -3.37 28.40 2.29
CA ASP A 353 -4.70 28.99 2.09
C ASP A 353 -5.84 27.95 2.18
N ILE A 354 -5.51 26.66 2.03
CA ILE A 354 -6.45 25.55 2.20
C ILE A 354 -6.58 25.29 3.70
N THR A 355 -7.51 26.02 4.32
CA THR A 355 -7.88 25.87 5.73
C THR A 355 -8.97 24.81 5.95
N ASP A 356 -9.60 24.35 4.87
CA ASP A 356 -10.75 23.45 4.94
C ASP A 356 -10.34 21.97 4.95
N SER A 357 -11.06 21.17 5.75
CA SER A 357 -10.77 19.74 5.99
C SER A 357 -11.16 18.84 4.82
N ALA A 358 -11.68 19.41 3.74
CA ALA A 358 -12.27 18.71 2.62
C ALA A 358 -11.26 18.39 1.50
N VAL A 359 -9.99 18.09 1.82
CA VAL A 359 -8.96 17.83 0.80
C VAL A 359 -8.16 16.57 1.12
N LYS A 360 -7.91 15.73 0.10
CA LYS A 360 -7.12 14.50 0.17
C LYS A 360 -5.95 14.56 -0.83
N ILE A 361 -4.85 13.88 -0.51
CA ILE A 361 -3.78 13.61 -1.48
C ILE A 361 -3.90 12.14 -1.93
N ASN A 362 -4.22 11.91 -3.20
CA ASN A 362 -4.48 10.56 -3.71
C ASN A 362 -3.19 9.75 -3.97
N ASN A 363 -2.09 10.41 -4.33
CA ASN A 363 -0.82 9.78 -4.70
C ASN A 363 0.27 9.94 -3.61
N LEU A 364 -0.11 9.91 -2.32
CA LEU A 364 0.88 9.99 -1.22
C LEU A 364 2.01 8.96 -1.36
N GLY A 365 1.69 7.77 -1.87
CA GLY A 365 2.63 6.66 -2.10
C GLY A 365 3.68 6.91 -3.16
N THR A 366 3.48 7.88 -4.06
CA THR A 366 4.42 8.17 -5.14
C THR A 366 5.42 9.25 -4.76
N LEU A 367 5.33 9.83 -3.56
CA LEU A 367 6.27 10.83 -3.07
C LEU A 367 7.59 10.15 -2.69
N LEU A 368 8.70 10.80 -3.02
CA LEU A 368 10.03 10.33 -2.69
C LEU A 368 10.40 10.79 -1.28
N PHE A 369 10.77 9.84 -0.43
CA PHE A 369 11.22 10.08 0.93
C PHE A 369 12.73 9.95 1.01
N SER A 370 13.38 10.90 1.69
CA SER A 370 14.81 10.82 2.01
C SER A 370 15.07 11.36 3.41
N TYR A 371 15.95 10.70 4.17
CA TYR A 371 16.41 11.22 5.45
C TYR A 371 17.25 12.48 5.24
N LYS A 372 17.17 13.42 6.18
CA LYS A 372 18.07 14.57 6.17
C LYS A 372 19.51 14.11 6.55
N PRO A 373 20.54 14.37 5.72
CA PRO A 373 21.90 13.84 5.94
C PRO A 373 22.56 14.27 7.26
N GLU A 374 22.20 15.45 7.76
CA GLU A 374 22.81 16.08 8.94
C GLU A 374 22.22 15.59 10.26
N ALA A 375 21.14 14.79 10.23
CA ALA A 375 20.49 14.27 11.42
C ALA A 375 20.89 12.80 11.64
N ALA A 376 21.68 12.54 12.68
CA ALA A 376 21.91 11.17 13.13
C ALA A 376 20.57 10.58 13.62
N PHE A 377 19.98 9.71 12.80
CA PHE A 377 18.74 9.01 13.13
C PHE A 377 19.03 7.55 13.46
N ASP A 378 18.80 7.18 14.73
CA ASP A 378 18.90 5.83 15.24
C ASP A 378 17.48 5.27 15.45
N GLN A 379 17.17 4.17 14.77
CA GLN A 379 15.84 3.58 14.77
C GLN A 379 15.41 3.11 16.17
N LYS A 380 16.34 2.83 17.08
CA LYS A 380 16.03 2.37 18.44
C LYS A 380 15.81 3.54 19.39
N THR A 381 16.64 4.58 19.31
CA THR A 381 16.73 5.63 20.33
C THR A 381 16.13 6.98 19.92
N SER A 382 16.09 7.31 18.62
CA SER A 382 15.66 8.64 18.17
C SER A 382 14.16 8.86 18.34
N THR A 383 13.80 9.91 19.08
CA THR A 383 12.41 10.34 19.29
C THR A 383 11.88 11.26 18.19
N THR A 384 12.76 11.73 17.30
CA THR A 384 12.44 12.65 16.20
C THR A 384 13.11 12.19 14.92
N VAL A 385 12.42 12.36 13.80
CA VAL A 385 12.97 12.12 12.46
C VAL A 385 12.79 13.36 11.61
N SER A 386 13.85 13.75 10.90
CA SER A 386 13.82 14.83 9.91
C SER A 386 14.03 14.24 8.53
N PHE A 387 13.14 14.55 7.60
CA PHE A 387 13.13 13.98 6.27
C PHE A 387 12.61 14.97 5.23
N THR A 388 12.97 14.74 3.98
CA THR A 388 12.47 15.48 2.82
C THR A 388 11.45 14.63 2.08
N LEU A 389 10.35 15.25 1.66
CA LEU A 389 9.45 14.67 0.67
C LEU A 389 9.53 15.47 -0.62
N THR A 390 9.73 14.76 -1.73
CA THR A 390 9.81 15.37 -3.06
C THR A 390 8.80 14.72 -4.01
N GLY A 391 8.10 15.52 -4.83
CA GLY A 391 7.18 15.00 -5.84
C GLY A 391 6.10 16.00 -6.26
N LYS A 392 5.02 15.47 -6.84
CA LYS A 392 3.85 16.25 -7.26
C LYS A 392 2.58 15.65 -6.65
N PRO A 393 2.18 16.07 -5.43
CA PRO A 393 0.92 15.61 -4.84
C PRO A 393 -0.30 16.04 -5.67
N ASN A 394 -1.21 15.10 -5.86
CA ASN A 394 -2.54 15.25 -6.46
C ASN A 394 -3.53 15.61 -5.37
N ILE A 395 -3.75 16.91 -5.20
CA ILE A 395 -4.63 17.50 -4.21
C ILE A 395 -6.06 17.43 -4.76
N VAL A 396 -6.92 16.62 -4.14
CA VAL A 396 -8.30 16.37 -4.57
C VAL A 396 -9.27 16.91 -3.52
N TRP A 397 -10.23 17.72 -3.96
CA TRP A 397 -11.28 18.22 -3.08
C TRP A 397 -12.35 17.15 -2.88
N ILE A 398 -12.68 16.90 -1.62
CA ILE A 398 -13.64 15.92 -1.15
C ILE A 398 -14.99 16.61 -1.04
N PHE A 399 -16.05 15.91 -1.40
CA PHE A 399 -17.42 16.31 -1.16
C PHE A 399 -18.19 15.12 -0.59
N ASP A 400 -19.28 15.40 0.13
CA ASP A 400 -20.15 14.34 0.65
C ASP A 400 -21.03 13.78 -0.48
N GLU A 401 -20.64 12.60 -0.96
CA GLU A 401 -21.35 11.87 -2.02
C GLU A 401 -22.79 11.52 -1.63
N ASN A 402 -23.05 11.21 -0.36
CA ASN A 402 -24.38 10.85 0.12
C ASN A 402 -25.28 12.06 0.18
N LYS A 403 -24.75 13.19 0.70
CA LYS A 403 -25.46 14.47 0.72
C LYS A 403 -25.80 14.92 -0.69
N LEU A 404 -24.81 14.98 -1.59
CA LEU A 404 -25.04 15.37 -2.99
C LEU A 404 -26.07 14.45 -3.65
N LYS A 405 -25.95 13.12 -3.47
CA LYS A 405 -26.90 12.16 -4.03
C LYS A 405 -28.33 12.41 -3.53
N SER A 406 -28.50 12.71 -2.24
CA SER A 406 -29.82 12.97 -1.64
C SER A 406 -30.48 14.24 -2.18
N GLU A 407 -29.70 15.31 -2.39
CA GLU A 407 -30.18 16.58 -2.94
C GLU A 407 -30.60 16.46 -4.41
N LEU A 408 -30.05 15.49 -5.15
CA LEU A 408 -30.34 15.28 -6.56
C LEU A 408 -31.57 14.39 -6.85
N LEU A 409 -32.12 13.70 -5.85
CA LEU A 409 -33.25 12.78 -6.06
C LEU A 409 -34.50 13.50 -6.55
N GLY A 410 -35.13 12.96 -7.59
CA GLY A 410 -36.36 13.52 -8.17
C GLY A 410 -36.21 14.83 -8.94
N LEU A 411 -35.03 15.47 -8.91
CA LEU A 411 -34.81 16.73 -9.63
C LEU A 411 -34.82 16.54 -11.15
N SER A 412 -35.20 17.60 -11.86
CA SER A 412 -34.98 17.68 -13.31
C SER A 412 -33.48 17.76 -13.61
N LYS A 413 -33.07 17.32 -14.81
CA LYS A 413 -31.67 17.43 -15.26
C LYS A 413 -31.14 18.87 -15.19
N LYS A 414 -32.00 19.87 -15.40
CA LYS A 414 -31.65 21.30 -15.27
C LYS A 414 -31.37 21.67 -13.82
N ASN A 415 -32.31 21.39 -12.91
CA ASN A 415 -32.18 21.74 -11.49
C ASN A 415 -31.01 20.97 -10.84
N ALA A 416 -30.79 19.71 -11.25
CA ALA A 416 -29.64 18.92 -10.81
C ALA A 416 -28.30 19.59 -11.17
N ARG A 417 -28.19 20.19 -12.36
CA ARG A 417 -26.99 20.95 -12.75
C ARG A 417 -26.80 22.21 -11.90
N GLU A 418 -27.88 22.92 -11.60
CA GLU A 418 -27.83 24.12 -10.74
C GLU A 418 -27.40 23.78 -9.31
N ILE A 419 -27.83 22.65 -8.75
CA ILE A 419 -27.36 22.18 -7.45
C ILE A 419 -25.88 21.81 -7.50
N ILE A 420 -25.45 21.02 -8.49
CA ILE A 420 -24.03 20.63 -8.62
C ILE A 420 -23.13 21.86 -8.79
N ALA A 421 -23.57 22.88 -9.54
CA ALA A 421 -22.80 24.11 -9.73
C ALA A 421 -22.59 24.94 -8.45
N LYS A 422 -23.35 24.68 -7.38
CA LYS A 422 -23.13 25.32 -6.06
C LYS A 422 -21.96 24.70 -5.29
N TYR A 423 -21.50 23.52 -5.69
CA TYR A 423 -20.33 22.86 -5.10
C TYR A 423 -19.07 23.32 -5.84
N ASP A 424 -18.37 24.30 -5.28
CA ASP A 424 -17.09 24.83 -5.76
C ASP A 424 -15.97 23.77 -5.83
N VAL A 425 -16.10 22.71 -5.02
CA VAL A 425 -15.23 21.53 -5.00
C VAL A 425 -15.41 20.60 -6.21
N ILE A 426 -16.45 20.79 -7.03
CA ILE A 426 -16.73 19.96 -8.22
C ILE A 426 -16.25 20.69 -9.49
N LYS A 427 -15.36 20.04 -10.26
CA LYS A 427 -14.89 20.57 -11.54
C LYS A 427 -15.86 20.27 -12.67
N GLU A 428 -16.37 19.04 -12.73
CA GLU A 428 -17.23 18.58 -13.82
C GLU A 428 -18.24 17.54 -13.33
N ALA A 429 -19.45 17.53 -13.91
CA ALA A 429 -20.40 16.46 -13.69
C ALA A 429 -21.16 16.07 -14.96
N MET A 430 -21.30 14.76 -15.17
CA MET A 430 -22.05 14.17 -16.28
C MET A 430 -23.26 13.40 -15.76
N ILE A 431 -24.45 13.80 -16.20
CA ILE A 431 -25.72 13.15 -15.84
C ILE A 431 -26.25 12.37 -17.04
N LYS A 432 -26.30 11.04 -16.92
CA LYS A 432 -26.93 10.11 -17.85
C LYS A 432 -28.21 9.55 -17.23
N ILE A 433 -29.33 9.65 -17.95
CA ILE A 433 -30.64 9.16 -17.50
C ILE A 433 -31.10 8.12 -18.52
N TRP A 434 -31.62 7.00 -18.03
CA TRP A 434 -32.20 5.95 -18.86
C TRP A 434 -33.61 5.61 -18.39
N PRO A 435 -34.59 5.47 -19.29
CA PRO A 435 -34.52 5.78 -20.73
C PRO A 435 -34.20 7.25 -21.06
N PHE A 436 -33.57 7.51 -22.21
CA PHE A 436 -33.02 8.83 -22.58
C PHE A 436 -34.06 9.94 -22.73
N TRP A 437 -35.33 9.57 -22.92
CA TRP A 437 -36.46 10.51 -23.06
C TRP A 437 -36.96 11.04 -21.71
N ILE A 438 -36.53 10.45 -20.59
CA ILE A 438 -36.88 10.94 -19.25
C ILE A 438 -35.94 12.08 -18.85
N GLN A 439 -36.49 13.21 -18.42
CA GLN A 439 -35.73 14.40 -18.04
C GLN A 439 -35.52 14.57 -16.54
N THR A 440 -36.14 13.72 -15.72
CA THR A 440 -36.08 13.78 -14.26
C THR A 440 -35.28 12.63 -13.68
N LEU A 441 -34.62 12.85 -12.56
CA LEU A 441 -33.91 11.81 -11.82
C LEU A 441 -34.91 10.90 -11.07
N PRO A 442 -34.59 9.62 -10.85
CA PRO A 442 -35.39 8.75 -9.99
C PRO A 442 -35.48 9.29 -8.56
N ASN A 443 -36.63 9.12 -7.91
CA ASN A 443 -36.80 9.47 -6.49
C ASN A 443 -36.15 8.41 -5.57
N ASN A 444 -35.96 7.19 -6.08
CA ASN A 444 -35.35 6.10 -5.32
C ASN A 444 -33.83 6.14 -5.47
N SER A 445 -33.13 6.29 -4.34
CA SER A 445 -31.66 6.33 -4.28
C SER A 445 -30.99 5.07 -4.84
N LYS A 446 -31.66 3.91 -4.83
CA LYS A 446 -31.14 2.66 -5.43
C LYS A 446 -31.10 2.70 -6.95
N LYS A 447 -31.91 3.57 -7.58
CA LYS A 447 -31.96 3.75 -9.04
C LYS A 447 -31.02 4.85 -9.54
N VAL A 448 -30.32 5.54 -8.63
CA VAL A 448 -29.32 6.57 -8.94
C VAL A 448 -27.94 6.05 -8.55
N LYS A 449 -27.06 5.86 -9.53
CA LYS A 449 -25.66 5.51 -9.32
C LYS A 449 -24.83 6.78 -9.40
N LEU A 450 -24.22 7.18 -8.28
CA LEU A 450 -23.24 8.26 -8.25
C LEU A 450 -21.84 7.62 -8.31
N ILE A 451 -20.99 8.14 -9.19
CA ILE A 451 -19.61 7.67 -9.37
C ILE A 451 -18.68 8.87 -9.25
N ASN A 452 -17.83 8.87 -8.23
CA ASN A 452 -16.73 9.81 -8.11
C ASN A 452 -15.55 9.30 -8.96
N THR A 453 -15.16 10.07 -9.97
CA THR A 453 -14.13 9.64 -10.94
C THR A 453 -12.71 9.65 -10.36
N LEU A 454 -12.51 10.30 -9.21
CA LEU A 454 -11.23 10.42 -8.52
C LEU A 454 -11.22 9.77 -7.13
N ALA A 455 -12.25 8.98 -6.77
CA ALA A 455 -12.24 8.18 -5.56
C ALA A 455 -11.34 6.96 -5.75
N GLN A 456 -10.10 7.05 -5.28
CA GLN A 456 -9.20 5.91 -5.03
C GLN A 456 -8.67 5.97 -3.59
#